data_AF-A0AA88XID3-F1
#
_entry.id   AF-A0AA88XID3-F1
#
_cell.length_a   1.000
_cell.length_b   1.000
_cell.length_c   1.000
_cell.angle_alpha   90.00
_cell.angle_beta   90.00
_cell.angle_gamma   90.00
#
_symmetry.space_group_name_H-M   'P 1'
#
loop_
_entity.id
_entity.type
_entity.pdbx_description
1 polymer ?
#
loop_
_entity_poly.entity_id
_entity_poly.type
_entity_poly.pdbx_seq_one_letter_code
_entity_poly.pdbx_strand_id
1 'polypeptide(L)' 'MAPSLDASQDMVVVEIPKLGKEAAAKAIKEWSQPKSKITHLIFCTTSAVDMLGADYQLTKLLGLCPSVKRLMMY' A
#
# COMPACT_ATOMS: atom_id res chain seq x y z
N MET A 1 4.33 -19.22 -18.68
CA MET A 1 3.95 -18.81 -17.32
C MET A 1 3.83 -20.06 -16.48
N ALA A 2 4.46 -20.10 -15.30
CA ALA A 2 4.33 -21.24 -14.40
C ALA A 2 3.06 -21.04 -13.57
N PRO A 3 2.15 -22.02 -13.48
CA PRO A 3 0.83 -21.84 -12.85
C PRO A 3 0.88 -21.38 -11.38
N SER A 4 2.00 -21.65 -10.69
CA SER A 4 2.22 -21.22 -9.31
C SER A 4 2.59 -19.74 -9.17
N LEU A 5 3.16 -19.12 -10.20
CA LEU A 5 3.55 -17.71 -10.17
C LEU A 5 2.32 -16.81 -10.31
N ASP A 6 1.43 -17.10 -11.26
CA ASP A 6 0.20 -16.32 -11.46
C ASP A 6 -0.70 -16.39 -10.21
N ALA A 7 -0.85 -17.59 -9.63
CA ALA A 7 -1.58 -17.76 -8.37
C ALA A 7 -0.96 -17.01 -7.19
N SER A 8 0.38 -16.98 -7.10
CA SER A 8 1.09 -16.20 -6.08
C SER A 8 0.90 -14.69 -6.30
N GLN A 9 0.95 -14.24 -7.55
CA GLN A 9 0.78 -12.84 -7.91
C GLN A 9 -0.62 -12.33 -7.56
N ASP A 10 -1.65 -13.08 -7.95
CA ASP A 10 -3.06 -12.76 -7.67
C ASP A 10 -3.34 -12.63 -6.17
N MET A 11 -2.73 -13.52 -5.37
CA MET A 11 -2.85 -13.47 -3.92
C MET A 11 -2.13 -12.24 -3.33
N VAL A 12 -0.88 -12.01 -3.74
CA VAL A 12 -0.02 -10.98 -3.15
C VAL A 12 -0.51 -9.57 -3.49
N VAL A 13 -1.05 -9.33 -4.68
CA VAL A 13 -1.63 -8.04 -5.10
C VAL A 13 -2.74 -7.57 -4.15
N VAL A 14 -3.50 -8.50 -3.58
CA VAL A 14 -4.62 -8.20 -2.67
C VAL A 14 -4.17 -8.14 -1.21
N GLU A 15 -3.32 -9.09 -0.79
CA GLU A 15 -2.98 -9.23 0.62
C GLU A 15 -1.94 -8.21 1.10
N ILE A 16 -1.00 -7.80 0.25
CA ILE A 16 0.01 -6.80 0.63
C ILE A 16 -0.61 -5.45 1.01
N PRO A 17 -1.51 -4.84 0.22
CA PRO A 17 -2.16 -3.59 0.60
C PRO A 17 -3.01 -3.71 1.86
N LYS A 18 -3.66 -4.86 2.10
CA LYS A 18 -4.45 -5.11 3.33
C LYS A 18 -3.54 -5.15 4.57
N LEU A 19 -2.45 -5.91 4.51
CA LEU A 19 -1.48 -5.98 5.59
C LEU A 19 -0.87 -4.60 5.87
N GLY A 20 -0.48 -3.88 4.80
CA GLY A 20 0.01 -2.51 4.90
C GLY A 20 -1.00 -1.56 5.53
N LYS A 21 -2.30 -1.69 5.22
CA LYS A 21 -3.37 -0.89 5.82
C LYS A 21 -3.46 -1.10 7.32
N GLU A 22 -3.43 -2.35 7.79
CA GLU A 22 -3.51 -2.64 9.22
C GLU A 22 -2.31 -2.07 9.99
N ALA A 23 -1.10 -2.26 9.46
CA ALA A 23 0.12 -1.72 10.05
C ALA A 23 0.11 -0.18 10.07
N ALA A 24 -0.20 0.44 8.93
CA ALA A 24 -0.25 1.89 8.81
C ALA A 24 -1.37 2.50 9.68
N ALA A 25 -2.53 1.86 9.80
CA ALA A 25 -3.61 2.34 10.66
C ALA A 25 -3.20 2.36 12.15
N LYS A 26 -2.46 1.35 12.60
CA LYS A 26 -1.90 1.31 13.96
C LYS A 26 -0.87 2.42 14.17
N ALA A 27 0.07 2.59 13.23
CA ALA A 27 1.09 3.64 13.31
C ALA A 27 0.50 5.06 13.28
N ILE A 28 -0.52 5.30 12.44
CA ILE A 28 -1.22 6.60 12.39
C ILE A 28 -1.96 6.86 13.70
N LYS A 29 -2.57 5.82 14.30
CA LYS A 29 -3.24 5.94 15.59
C LYS A 29 -2.25 6.30 16.71
N GLU A 30 -1.07 5.69 16.70
CA GLU A 30 0.03 6.01 17.63
C GLU A 30 0.56 7.43 17.42
N TRP A 31 0.68 7.86 16.17
CA TRP A 31 1.12 9.21 15.82
C TRP A 31 0.18 10.32 16.31
N SER A 32 -1.11 10.01 16.51
CA SER A 32 -2.12 10.90 17.12
C SER A 32 -2.31 12.25 16.41
N GLN A 33 -2.08 12.28 15.09
CA GLN A 33 -2.27 13.45 14.23
C GLN A 33 -3.29 13.13 13.14
N PRO A 34 -3.96 14.14 12.56
CA PRO A 34 -4.90 13.92 11.48
C PRO A 34 -4.20 13.38 10.23
N LYS A 35 -4.84 12.42 9.56
CA LYS A 35 -4.37 11.82 8.30
C LYS A 35 -4.11 12.85 7.20
N SER A 36 -4.78 14.00 7.23
CA SER A 36 -4.58 15.11 6.29
C SER A 36 -3.19 15.73 6.35
N LYS A 37 -2.44 15.55 7.45
CA LYS A 37 -1.04 16.00 7.57
C LYS A 37 -0.04 15.07 6.87
N ILE A 38 -0.47 13.90 6.43
CA ILE A 38 0.39 12.99 5.66
C ILE A 38 0.58 13.60 4.27
N THR A 39 1.83 13.92 3.93
CA THR A 39 2.18 14.57 2.66
C THR A 39 2.81 13.60 1.66
N HIS A 40 3.47 12.56 2.15
CA HIS A 40 4.18 11.58 1.35
C HIS A 40 3.85 10.17 1.83
N LEU A 41 3.69 9.24 0.88
CA LEU A 41 3.61 7.81 1.13
C LEU A 41 4.70 7.12 0.32
N ILE A 42 5.54 6.35 0.99
CA ILE A 42 6.57 5.51 0.36
C ILE A 42 6.18 4.06 0.66
N PHE A 43 5.98 3.26 -0.39
CA PHE A 43 5.66 1.86 -0.28
C PHE A 43 6.75 1.02 -0.94
N CYS A 44 7.20 -0.03 -0.28
CA CYS A 44 8.23 -0.93 -0.77
C CYS A 44 7.72 -2.37 -0.65
N THR A 45 7.78 -3.13 -1.75
CA THR A 45 7.51 -4.57 -1.74
C THR A 45 8.47 -5.27 -2.69
N THR A 46 8.88 -6.48 -2.33
CA THR A 46 9.77 -7.33 -3.12
C THR A 46 9.02 -8.23 -4.10
N SER A 47 7.70 -8.33 -3.98
CA SER A 47 6.95 -9.50 -4.46
C SER A 47 5.76 -9.17 -5.38
N ALA A 48 5.53 -7.89 -5.69
CA ALA A 48 4.42 -7.48 -6.54
C ALA A 48 4.78 -6.30 -7.45
N VAL A 49 4.63 -6.52 -8.75
CA VAL A 49 4.67 -5.47 -9.79
C VAL A 49 3.28 -5.44 -10.40
N ASP A 50 2.50 -4.42 -10.09
CA ASP A 50 1.18 -4.19 -10.69
C ASP A 50 1.09 -2.75 -11.22
N MET A 51 0.25 -2.55 -12.25
CA MET A 51 0.05 -1.28 -12.96
C MET A 51 -0.69 -0.24 -12.10
N LEU A 52 -1.41 -0.68 -11.05
CA LEU A 52 -1.82 0.15 -9.93
C LEU A 52 -1.09 -0.33 -8.67
N GLY A 53 0.10 0.20 -8.45
CA GLY A 53 0.98 -0.19 -7.35
C GLY A 53 0.29 -0.19 -5.97
N ALA A 54 0.85 -0.97 -5.06
CA ALA A 54 0.34 -1.12 -3.69
C ALA A 54 0.25 0.22 -2.95
N ASP A 55 1.06 1.21 -3.32
CA ASP A 55 0.99 2.59 -2.86
C ASP A 55 -0.38 3.24 -3.14
N TYR A 56 -0.93 3.05 -4.34
CA TYR A 56 -2.25 3.57 -4.72
C TYR A 56 -3.35 2.90 -3.89
N GLN A 57 -3.34 1.57 -3.84
CA GLN A 57 -4.34 0.80 -3.09
C GLN A 57 -4.33 1.19 -1.61
N LEU A 58 -3.14 1.33 -1.02
CA LEU A 58 -2.99 1.73 0.36
C LEU A 58 -3.55 3.14 0.63
N THR A 59 -3.29 4.13 -0.23
CA THR A 59 -3.86 5.48 -0.06
C THR A 59 -5.39 5.46 -0.04
N LYS A 60 -6.02 4.66 -0.91
CA LYS A 60 -7.47 4.50 -0.96
C LYS A 60 -8.02 3.80 0.28
N LEU A 61 -7.36 2.72 0.73
CA LEU A 61 -7.76 1.95 1.91
C LEU A 61 -7.63 2.74 3.22
N LEU A 62 -6.65 3.62 3.33
CA LEU A 62 -6.44 4.46 4.50
C LEU A 62 -7.26 5.77 4.48
N GLY A 63 -7.85 6.12 3.33
CA GLY A 63 -8.58 7.37 3.14
C GLY A 63 -7.67 8.59 3.22
N LEU A 64 -6.48 8.52 2.61
CA LEU A 64 -5.54 9.65 2.58
C LEU A 64 -5.97 10.69 1.54
N CYS A 65 -5.47 11.92 1.70
CA CYS A 65 -5.72 12.98 0.73
C CYS A 65 -5.24 12.57 -0.68
N PRO A 66 -6.01 12.84 -1.76
CA PRO A 66 -5.56 12.57 -3.13
C PRO A 66 -4.27 13.31 -3.53
N SER A 67 -3.93 14.39 -2.82
CA SER A 67 -2.71 15.18 -3.03
C SER A 67 -1.45 14.59 -2.40
N VAL A 68 -1.53 13.48 -1.66
CA VAL A 68 -0.37 12.80 -1.09
C VAL A 68 0.55 12.33 -2.22
N LYS A 69 1.84 12.70 -2.12
CA LYS A 69 2.86 12.26 -3.08
C LYS A 69 3.21 10.81 -2.80
N ARG A 70 3.04 9.96 -3.80
CA ARG A 70 3.26 8.52 -3.68
C ARG A 70 4.55 8.11 -4.37
N LEU A 71 5.31 7.24 -3.72
CA LEU A 71 6.48 6.58 -4.29
C LEU A 71 6.35 5.09 -4.06
N MET A 72 6.40 4.31 -5.14
CA MET A 72 6.53 2.87 -5.10
C MET A 72 7.98 2.50 -5.37
N MET A 73 8.63 1.83 -4.42
CA MET A 73 9.95 1.22 -4.59
C MET A 73 9.76 -0.19 -5.16
N TYR A 74 10.45 -0.47 -6.26
CA TYR A 74 10.52 -1.77 -6.92
C TYR A 74 11.83 -2.48 -6.57
#